data_AF-A0A182VTN3-F1
#
_entry.id   AF-A0A182VTN3-F1
#
_cell.length_a   1.000
_cell.length_b   1.000
_cell.length_c   1.000
_cell.angle_alpha   90.00
_cell.angle_beta   90.00
_cell.angle_gamma   90.00
#
_symmetry.space_group_name_H-M   'P 1'
#
loop_
_entity.id
_entity.type
_entity.pdbx_description
1 polymer ?
#
loop_
_entity_poly.entity_id
_entity_poly.type
_entity_poly.pdbx_seq_one_letter_code
_entity_poly.pdbx_strand_id
1 'polypeptide(L)'
;MFVAIFAVCALTLSWQADAMVIEERRSCRTDGCVTQNGCVPRYSQYSTAIYCPQRCVIERCRSVENEQRQRICHQITSVATGQVLAALDSYDRRGNQRYATLVNPNSGERDRWNMIVGPGNNYYIQNSDTKEYLRASDNNYLYLVSERPTDESFLFKPDLVQGSWSCVLLQSVCYRGYIFAEQYNGGYRNFALMTRDLQRCYRESLWSISSVNC
;
A
#
# COMPACT_ATOMS: atom_id res chain seq x y z
N MET A 1 -78.96 21.40 -5.51
CA MET A 1 -78.74 22.54 -4.60
C MET A 1 -77.62 22.12 -3.63
N PHE A 2 -76.44 22.74 -3.72
CA PHE A 2 -75.32 22.90 -2.75
C PHE A 2 -74.92 21.68 -1.85
N VAL A 3 -73.68 21.23 -1.58
CA VAL A 3 -72.27 21.71 -1.53
C VAL A 3 -71.41 20.46 -1.21
N ALA A 4 -70.31 20.16 -1.93
CA ALA A 4 -68.87 20.39 -1.60
C ALA A 4 -68.38 19.80 -0.23
N ILE A 5 -67.15 19.36 0.04
CA ILE A 5 -65.88 19.04 -0.66
C ILE A 5 -64.96 18.42 0.44
N PHE A 6 -64.16 17.40 0.08
CA PHE A 6 -62.86 16.93 0.62
C PHE A 6 -62.56 16.76 2.13
N ALA A 7 -61.94 15.62 2.49
CA ALA A 7 -60.60 15.55 3.10
C ALA A 7 -60.03 14.12 3.16
N VAL A 8 -58.73 14.00 2.87
CA VAL A 8 -57.88 12.80 2.82
C VAL A 8 -57.28 12.53 4.20
N CYS A 9 -57.11 11.26 4.59
CA CYS A 9 -56.00 10.86 5.46
C CYS A 9 -55.70 9.35 5.33
N ALA A 10 -54.45 9.05 5.01
CA ALA A 10 -53.86 7.73 4.86
C ALA A 10 -53.57 7.08 6.23
N LEU A 11 -53.77 5.77 6.35
CA LEU A 11 -53.12 4.93 7.35
C LEU A 11 -52.81 3.56 6.73
N THR A 12 -51.53 3.34 6.45
CA THR A 12 -50.90 2.10 6.04
C THR A 12 -50.33 1.37 7.25
N LEU A 13 -50.77 0.13 7.51
CA LEU A 13 -50.19 -0.88 8.42
C LEU A 13 -50.67 -2.23 7.87
N SER A 14 -49.95 -3.34 7.78
CA SER A 14 -48.56 -3.75 8.05
C SER A 14 -48.57 -5.26 7.78
N TRP A 15 -47.97 -5.77 6.69
CA TRP A 15 -47.82 -7.22 6.47
C TRP A 15 -46.33 -7.57 6.42
N GLN A 16 -45.91 -8.42 7.36
CA GLN A 16 -44.56 -8.95 7.49
C GLN A 16 -44.37 -10.21 6.62
N ALA A 17 -43.10 -10.38 6.23
CA ALA A 17 -42.30 -11.56 5.89
C ALA A 17 -43.00 -12.95 5.92
N ASP A 18 -42.75 -13.87 5.00
CA ASP A 18 -41.50 -14.64 4.98
C ASP A 18 -40.97 -14.97 3.58
N ALA A 19 -39.75 -14.52 3.31
CA ALA A 19 -38.89 -15.14 2.30
C ALA A 19 -38.36 -16.45 2.89
N MET A 20 -38.73 -17.60 2.31
CA MET A 20 -38.06 -18.86 2.59
C MET A 20 -36.62 -18.80 2.06
N VAL A 21 -35.69 -18.40 2.92
CA VAL A 21 -34.27 -18.68 2.72
C VAL A 21 -34.06 -20.14 3.11
N ILE A 22 -33.72 -20.96 2.13
CA ILE A 22 -33.12 -22.27 2.37
C ILE A 22 -31.80 -22.00 3.12
N GLU A 23 -31.83 -22.14 4.44
CA GLU A 23 -30.65 -22.10 5.28
C GLU A 23 -29.83 -23.36 4.99
N GLU A 24 -28.93 -23.25 4.01
CA GLU A 24 -27.83 -24.18 3.82
C GLU A 24 -26.95 -24.06 5.08
N ARG A 25 -27.32 -24.79 6.16
CA ARG A 25 -26.49 -24.99 7.35
C ARG A 25 -25.19 -25.66 6.89
N ARG A 26 -24.25 -24.86 6.40
CA ARG A 26 -22.85 -25.25 6.24
C ARG A 26 -22.36 -25.59 7.64
N SER A 27 -22.24 -26.88 7.92
CA SER A 27 -21.73 -27.37 9.20
C SER A 27 -20.31 -26.81 9.42
N CYS A 28 -20.17 -25.82 10.31
CA CYS A 28 -18.88 -25.26 10.76
C CYS A 28 -18.00 -26.27 11.54
N ARG A 29 -18.39 -27.55 11.56
CA ARG A 29 -17.77 -28.60 12.37
C ARG A 29 -16.96 -29.49 11.45
N THR A 30 -15.65 -29.52 11.67
CA THR A 30 -14.74 -30.46 11.01
C THR A 30 -14.12 -31.37 12.04
N ASP A 31 -14.15 -32.68 11.81
CA ASP A 31 -13.54 -33.64 12.71
C ASP A 31 -12.01 -33.63 12.56
N GLY A 32 -11.32 -33.67 13.70
CA GLY A 32 -9.88 -33.76 13.83
C GLY A 32 -9.45 -34.88 14.77
N CYS A 33 -8.14 -35.01 14.93
CA CYS A 33 -7.52 -35.96 15.84
C CYS A 33 -6.81 -35.24 16.97
N VAL A 34 -6.97 -35.74 18.19
CA VAL A 34 -6.25 -35.23 19.35
C VAL A 34 -4.79 -35.61 19.23
N THR A 35 -3.91 -34.63 19.30
CA THR A 35 -2.45 -34.77 19.36
C THR A 35 -1.93 -34.09 20.62
N GLN A 36 -0.65 -34.29 20.95
CA GLN A 36 0.00 -33.55 22.05
C GLN A 36 -0.07 -32.02 21.85
N ASN A 37 -0.20 -31.56 20.60
CA ASN A 37 -0.30 -30.15 20.23
C ASN A 37 -1.77 -29.68 20.07
N GLY A 38 -2.74 -30.48 20.51
CA GLY A 38 -4.17 -30.19 20.39
C GLY A 38 -4.85 -30.88 19.21
N CYS A 39 -6.03 -30.40 18.83
CA CYS A 39 -6.88 -30.99 17.79
C CYS A 39 -6.43 -30.59 16.38
N VAL A 40 -6.01 -31.54 15.55
CA VAL A 40 -5.51 -31.29 14.19
C VAL A 40 -6.44 -31.87 13.13
N PRO A 41 -6.71 -31.16 12.00
CA PRO A 41 -7.58 -31.68 10.94
C PRO A 41 -7.02 -32.96 10.30
N ARG A 42 -7.90 -33.89 9.95
CA ARG A 42 -7.55 -35.22 9.41
C ARG A 42 -6.80 -35.21 8.07
N TYR A 43 -6.80 -34.08 7.34
CA TYR A 43 -6.20 -33.92 6.01
C TYR A 43 -5.06 -32.89 5.95
N SER A 44 -4.32 -32.65 7.04
CA SER A 44 -3.04 -31.94 6.90
C SER A 44 -2.07 -32.82 6.11
N GLN A 45 -1.41 -32.25 5.10
CA GLN A 45 -0.56 -32.88 4.07
C GLN A 45 0.72 -33.59 4.58
N TYR A 46 0.69 -34.15 5.79
CA TYR A 46 1.73 -34.97 6.38
C TYR A 46 1.13 -36.33 6.75
N SER A 47 1.78 -37.41 6.32
CA SER A 47 1.30 -38.80 6.33
C SER A 47 1.18 -39.44 7.73
N THR A 48 0.47 -38.82 8.66
CA THR A 48 0.32 -39.34 10.03
C THR A 48 -1.11 -39.19 10.53
N ALA A 49 -2.06 -39.92 9.94
CA ALA A 49 -3.36 -40.15 10.58
C ALA A 49 -4.12 -41.35 9.98
N ILE A 50 -3.46 -42.50 9.75
CA ILE A 50 -4.20 -43.75 9.51
C ILE A 50 -4.92 -44.20 10.80
N TYR A 51 -4.38 -43.85 11.97
CA TYR A 51 -4.95 -44.18 13.28
C TYR A 51 -5.22 -42.92 14.11
N CYS A 52 -6.49 -42.69 14.46
CA CYS A 52 -6.96 -41.54 15.23
C CYS A 52 -7.71 -42.08 16.47
N PRO A 53 -7.01 -42.35 17.59
CA PRO A 53 -7.60 -43.01 18.75
C PRO A 53 -8.65 -42.13 19.46
N GLN A 54 -8.50 -40.80 19.39
CA GLN A 54 -9.45 -39.86 19.97
C GLN A 54 -9.79 -38.77 18.94
N ARG A 55 -11.07 -38.70 18.58
CA ARG A 55 -11.62 -37.69 17.68
C ARG A 55 -11.99 -36.44 18.47
N CYS A 56 -11.80 -35.29 17.85
CA CYS A 56 -12.18 -33.98 18.40
C CYS A 56 -12.87 -33.15 17.32
N VAL A 57 -13.75 -32.25 17.74
CA VAL A 57 -14.50 -31.38 16.82
C VAL A 57 -13.80 -30.03 16.75
N ILE A 58 -13.44 -29.62 15.53
CA ILE A 58 -12.93 -28.29 15.22
C ILE A 58 -14.11 -27.45 14.76
N GLU A 59 -14.62 -26.59 15.64
CA GLU A 59 -15.57 -25.54 15.27
C GLU A 59 -14.79 -24.38 14.66
N ARG A 60 -14.81 -24.28 13.32
CA ARG A 60 -14.27 -23.14 12.57
C ARG A 60 -15.41 -22.36 11.93
N CYS A 61 -16.29 -21.78 12.75
CA CYS A 61 -17.04 -20.62 12.28
C CYS A 61 -16.07 -19.43 12.36
N ARG A 62 -15.36 -19.13 11.28
CA ARG A 62 -14.76 -17.81 11.15
C ARG A 62 -15.91 -16.84 10.84
N SER A 63 -16.46 -16.20 11.86
CA SER A 63 -16.92 -14.81 11.67
C SER A 63 -15.64 -14.01 11.44
N VAL A 64 -15.25 -13.86 10.17
CA VAL A 64 -14.31 -12.81 9.82
C VAL A 64 -15.12 -11.53 9.97
N GLU A 65 -15.20 -11.00 11.18
CA GLU A 65 -15.23 -9.56 11.31
C GLU A 65 -14.03 -9.09 10.51
N ASN A 66 -14.34 -8.50 9.37
CA ASN A 66 -13.38 -7.92 8.45
C ASN A 66 -12.90 -6.65 9.16
N GLU A 67 -12.13 -6.79 10.23
CA GLU A 67 -11.21 -5.75 10.64
C GLU A 67 -10.38 -5.49 9.38
N GLN A 68 -10.73 -4.43 8.66
CA GLN A 68 -9.92 -3.93 7.57
C GLN A 68 -8.56 -3.69 8.21
N ARG A 69 -7.63 -4.65 8.04
CA ARG A 69 -6.24 -4.45 8.40
C ARG A 69 -5.82 -3.19 7.67
N GLN A 70 -5.71 -2.10 8.42
CA GLN A 70 -5.27 -0.81 7.89
C GLN A 70 -3.97 -1.08 7.15
N ARG A 71 -3.94 -0.78 5.86
CA ARG A 71 -2.75 -1.04 5.07
C ARG A 71 -1.77 0.06 5.45
N ILE A 72 -0.59 -0.33 5.90
CA ILE A 72 0.44 0.63 6.25
C ILE A 72 1.22 0.97 4.98
N CYS A 73 1.12 2.24 4.59
CA CYS A 73 1.94 2.86 3.55
C CYS A 73 2.99 3.76 4.19
N HIS A 74 3.85 4.35 3.36
CA HIS A 74 4.89 5.28 3.77
C HIS A 74 4.75 6.59 3.01
N GLN A 75 5.02 7.69 3.69
CA GLN A 75 5.17 9.00 3.08
C GLN A 75 6.65 9.37 3.12
N ILE A 76 7.19 9.77 1.96
CA ILE A 76 8.62 10.10 1.80
C ILE A 76 8.71 11.61 1.65
N THR A 77 9.11 12.28 2.73
CA THR A 77 9.08 13.75 2.86
C THR A 77 10.49 14.32 2.72
N SER A 78 10.69 15.29 1.85
CA SER A 78 11.97 16.01 1.75
C SER A 78 12.19 16.84 3.02
N VAL A 79 13.33 16.64 3.67
CA VAL A 79 13.70 17.40 4.87
C VAL A 79 13.99 18.87 4.53
N ALA A 80 14.50 19.14 3.32
CA ALA A 80 14.80 20.51 2.89
C ALA A 80 13.55 21.35 2.65
N THR A 81 12.50 20.74 2.07
CA THR A 81 11.36 21.48 1.51
C THR A 81 10.04 21.22 2.23
N GLY A 82 9.94 20.12 3.00
CA GLY A 82 8.70 19.63 3.59
C GLY A 82 7.72 19.03 2.58
N GLN A 83 8.09 18.97 1.30
CA GLN A 83 7.26 18.37 0.24
C GLN A 83 7.44 16.85 0.21
N VAL A 84 6.43 16.16 -0.30
CA VAL A 84 6.35 14.70 -0.31
C VAL A 84 6.50 14.16 -1.73
N LEU A 85 7.21 13.04 -1.85
CA LEU A 85 7.34 12.32 -3.10
C LEU A 85 5.96 11.82 -3.53
N ALA A 86 5.59 12.08 -4.78
CA ALA A 86 4.28 11.72 -5.32
C ALA A 86 4.35 11.25 -6.77
N ALA A 87 3.38 10.40 -7.12
CA ALA A 87 3.14 9.90 -8.45
C ALA A 87 2.12 10.78 -9.19
N LEU A 88 2.56 11.94 -9.71
CA LEU A 88 1.72 12.81 -10.54
C LEU A 88 1.74 12.44 -12.02
N ASP A 89 0.76 12.95 -12.75
CA ASP A 89 0.70 12.91 -14.21
C ASP A 89 1.65 13.97 -14.81
N SER A 90 2.95 13.83 -14.54
CA SER A 90 4.00 14.64 -15.14
C SER A 90 4.85 13.81 -16.07
N TYR A 91 4.67 14.03 -17.37
CA TYR A 91 5.30 13.23 -18.41
C TYR A 91 6.58 13.86 -18.95
N ASP A 92 7.51 13.00 -19.34
CA ASP A 92 8.59 13.37 -20.23
C ASP A 92 8.02 13.83 -21.58
N ARG A 93 8.51 14.97 -22.05
CA ARG A 93 8.06 15.58 -23.32
C ARG A 93 8.35 14.71 -24.53
N ARG A 94 9.25 13.73 -24.42
CA ARG A 94 9.72 12.89 -25.53
C ARG A 94 9.35 11.41 -25.36
N GLY A 95 9.32 10.89 -24.14
CA GLY A 95 9.26 9.45 -23.89
C GLY A 95 7.94 8.87 -23.36
N ASN A 96 6.87 9.66 -23.16
CA ASN A 96 5.64 9.20 -22.49
C ASN A 96 5.84 8.57 -21.10
N GLN A 97 7.03 8.72 -20.50
CA GLN A 97 7.34 8.21 -19.16
C GLN A 97 6.96 9.25 -18.12
N ARG A 98 6.42 8.82 -16.99
CA ARG A 98 6.07 9.72 -15.89
C ARG A 98 7.26 9.91 -14.96
N TYR A 99 7.50 11.16 -14.58
CA TYR A 99 8.50 11.51 -13.58
C TYR A 99 7.95 11.39 -12.17
N ALA A 100 8.82 11.04 -11.23
CA ALA A 100 8.55 11.24 -9.82
C ALA A 100 8.59 12.73 -9.48
N THR A 101 7.58 13.19 -8.74
CA THR A 101 7.35 14.62 -8.48
C THR A 101 7.28 14.90 -6.99
N LEU A 102 7.32 16.18 -6.63
CA LEU A 102 7.14 16.64 -5.27
C LEU A 102 5.89 17.49 -5.15
N VAL A 103 5.12 17.25 -4.11
CA VAL A 103 3.87 17.96 -3.81
C VAL A 103 3.85 18.40 -2.36
N ASN A 104 2.98 19.36 -2.05
CA ASN A 104 2.75 19.72 -0.66
C ASN A 104 2.04 18.56 0.07
N PRO A 105 2.35 18.30 1.34
CA PRO A 105 1.61 17.32 2.13
C PRO A 105 0.11 17.61 2.12
N ASN A 106 -0.71 16.56 2.16
CA ASN A 106 -2.18 16.66 2.20
C ASN A 106 -2.81 17.31 0.95
N SER A 107 -2.10 17.36 -0.17
CA SER A 107 -2.65 17.80 -1.45
C SER A 107 -3.72 16.85 -2.02
N GLY A 108 -3.88 15.65 -1.44
CA GLY A 108 -4.74 14.59 -1.97
C GLY A 108 -4.12 13.84 -3.15
N GLU A 109 -2.86 14.15 -3.46
CA GLU A 109 -2.11 13.50 -4.53
C GLU A 109 -1.58 12.13 -4.09
N ARG A 110 -1.18 11.32 -5.08
CA ARG A 110 -0.70 9.94 -4.93
C ARG A 110 0.68 9.88 -4.28
N ASP A 111 0.77 10.25 -3.01
CA ASP A 111 2.00 10.43 -2.22
C ASP A 111 2.33 9.26 -1.27
N ARG A 112 1.55 8.18 -1.38
CA ARG A 112 1.64 6.99 -0.54
C ARG A 112 2.45 5.90 -1.25
N TRP A 113 3.42 5.34 -0.52
CA TRP A 113 4.39 4.38 -1.07
C TRP A 113 4.51 3.12 -0.22
N ASN A 114 4.61 1.97 -0.88
CA ASN A 114 5.02 0.71 -0.29
C ASN A 114 6.54 0.59 -0.42
N MET A 115 7.23 0.38 0.69
CA MET A 115 8.64 -0.02 0.67
C MET A 115 8.71 -1.54 0.75
N ILE A 116 8.99 -2.18 -0.38
CA ILE A 116 9.03 -3.64 -0.51
C ILE A 116 10.48 -4.08 -0.41
N VAL A 117 10.78 -4.96 0.54
CA VAL A 117 12.15 -5.48 0.74
C VAL A 117 12.61 -6.25 -0.50
N GLY A 118 13.74 -5.83 -1.05
CA GLY A 118 14.46 -6.46 -2.14
C GLY A 118 15.78 -7.10 -1.67
N PRO A 119 16.60 -7.60 -2.61
CA PRO A 119 17.87 -8.23 -2.29
C PRO A 119 18.84 -7.26 -1.61
N GLY A 120 19.65 -7.76 -0.68
CA GLY A 120 20.74 -6.98 -0.05
C GLY A 120 20.27 -5.87 0.89
N ASN A 121 19.09 -6.01 1.51
CA ASN A 121 18.44 -4.97 2.34
C ASN A 121 18.16 -3.67 1.59
N ASN A 122 18.01 -3.77 0.26
CA ASN A 122 17.53 -2.67 -0.58
C ASN A 122 16.01 -2.73 -0.69
N TYR A 123 15.39 -1.67 -1.19
CA TYR A 123 13.95 -1.56 -1.31
C TYR A 123 13.52 -1.25 -2.75
N TYR A 124 12.44 -1.90 -3.16
CA TYR A 124 11.60 -1.41 -4.24
C TYR A 124 10.61 -0.42 -3.64
N ILE A 125 10.49 0.76 -4.25
CA ILE A 125 9.57 1.81 -3.83
C ILE A 125 8.41 1.81 -4.82
N GLN A 126 7.23 1.37 -4.39
CA GLN A 126 6.06 1.24 -5.24
C GLN A 126 4.94 2.17 -4.77
N ASN A 127 4.34 2.94 -5.66
CA ASN A 127 3.20 3.77 -5.30
C ASN A 127 2.01 2.88 -4.89
N SER A 128 1.34 3.20 -3.78
CA SER A 128 0.23 2.37 -3.28
C SER A 128 -0.99 2.45 -4.18
N ASP A 129 -1.18 3.57 -4.87
CA ASP A 129 -2.39 3.86 -5.64
C ASP A 129 -2.21 3.41 -7.09
N THR A 130 -1.11 3.80 -7.73
CA THR A 130 -0.86 3.49 -9.15
C THR A 130 -0.20 2.13 -9.38
N LYS A 131 0.40 1.53 -8.34
CA LYS A 131 1.23 0.31 -8.42
C LYS A 131 2.50 0.46 -9.27
N GLU A 132 2.84 1.67 -9.68
CA GLU A 132 4.08 1.96 -10.39
C GLU A 132 5.28 1.94 -9.42
N TYR A 133 6.39 1.40 -9.89
CA TYR A 133 7.66 1.40 -9.20
C TYR A 133 8.48 2.63 -9.56
N LEU A 134 9.20 3.14 -8.57
CA LEU A 134 10.25 4.11 -8.79
C LEU A 134 11.43 3.43 -9.49
N ARG A 135 11.90 4.03 -10.58
CA ARG A 135 13.05 3.55 -11.35
C ARG A 135 14.04 4.69 -11.56
N ALA A 136 15.29 4.43 -11.17
CA ALA A 136 16.42 5.28 -11.48
C ALA A 136 16.84 5.15 -12.95
N SER A 137 17.36 6.22 -13.53
CA SER A 137 17.87 6.22 -14.90
C SER A 137 19.24 6.90 -15.01
N ASP A 138 19.99 6.55 -16.04
CA ASP A 138 21.35 7.05 -16.28
C ASP A 138 21.42 8.58 -16.50
N ASN A 139 20.35 9.16 -17.00
CA ASN A 139 20.15 10.59 -17.22
C ASN A 139 19.77 11.37 -15.95
N ASN A 140 19.94 10.79 -14.76
CA ASN A 140 19.63 11.37 -13.45
C ASN A 140 18.14 11.58 -13.14
N TYR A 141 17.23 11.12 -14.00
CA TYR A 141 15.79 11.19 -13.70
C TYR A 141 15.31 9.98 -12.90
N LEU A 142 14.21 10.20 -12.19
CA LEU A 142 13.42 9.15 -11.54
C LEU A 142 12.09 9.01 -12.26
N TYR A 143 11.83 7.80 -12.75
CA TYR A 143 10.63 7.47 -13.50
C TYR A 143 9.69 6.60 -12.68
N LEU A 144 8.41 6.66 -13.03
CA LEU A 144 7.37 5.76 -12.56
C LEU A 144 7.11 4.73 -13.64
N VAL A 145 7.25 3.45 -13.30
CA VAL A 145 7.17 2.34 -14.24
C VAL A 145 6.20 1.29 -13.70
N SER A 146 5.16 0.97 -14.46
CA SER A 146 4.14 -0.02 -14.08
C SER A 146 4.60 -1.46 -14.22
N GLU A 147 5.70 -1.69 -14.95
CA GLU A 147 6.28 -3.01 -15.15
C GLU A 147 6.91 -3.58 -13.88
N ARG A 148 7.04 -4.91 -13.85
CA ARG A 148 7.71 -5.60 -12.75
C ARG A 148 9.20 -5.21 -12.74
N PRO A 149 9.81 -4.94 -11.56
CA PRO A 149 11.24 -4.70 -11.47
C PRO A 149 12.05 -5.88 -12.04
N THR A 150 12.92 -5.59 -13.00
CA THR A 150 13.74 -6.60 -13.71
C THR A 150 15.24 -6.47 -13.44
N ASP A 151 15.69 -5.33 -12.93
CA ASP A 151 17.10 -5.01 -12.74
C ASP A 151 17.34 -4.15 -11.48
N GLU A 152 18.60 -3.78 -11.23
CA GLU A 152 19.01 -2.98 -10.07
C GLU A 152 18.60 -1.50 -10.16
N SER A 153 18.09 -1.02 -11.30
CA SER A 153 17.66 0.37 -11.46
C SER A 153 16.41 0.69 -10.64
N PHE A 154 15.67 -0.33 -10.20
CA PHE A 154 14.51 -0.21 -9.32
C PHE A 154 14.86 -0.29 -7.82
N LEU A 155 16.11 -0.58 -7.48
CA LEU A 155 16.53 -0.82 -6.11
C LEU A 155 17.16 0.44 -5.51
N PHE A 156 16.68 0.77 -4.32
CA PHE A 156 17.20 1.88 -3.52
C PHE A 156 17.70 1.36 -2.16
N LYS A 157 18.93 1.72 -1.83
CA LYS A 157 19.55 1.46 -0.54
C LYS A 157 19.28 2.65 0.39
N PRO A 158 18.59 2.47 1.53
CA PRO A 158 18.51 3.50 2.54
C PRO A 158 19.83 3.59 3.30
N ASP A 159 20.33 4.80 3.47
CA ASP A 159 21.44 5.13 4.36
C ASP A 159 20.90 6.03 5.49
N LEU A 160 20.82 5.45 6.69
CA LEU A 160 20.19 6.08 7.85
C LEU A 160 21.18 7.05 8.50
N VAL A 161 20.95 8.35 8.31
CA VAL A 161 21.75 9.39 8.97
C VAL A 161 21.42 9.35 10.47
N GLN A 162 22.44 9.10 11.28
CA GLN A 162 22.29 8.89 12.73
C GLN A 162 21.35 7.72 13.10
N GLY A 163 21.17 6.75 12.21
CA GLY A 163 20.35 5.56 12.48
C GLY A 163 18.84 5.82 12.50
N SER A 164 18.36 6.95 11.95
CA SER A 164 16.95 7.34 12.00
C SER A 164 16.27 7.35 10.63
N TRP A 165 15.02 6.89 10.58
CA TRP A 165 14.15 7.02 9.39
C TRP A 165 13.65 8.44 9.15
N SER A 166 13.82 9.34 10.12
CA SER A 166 13.51 10.77 9.95
C SER A 166 14.58 11.53 9.18
N CYS A 167 15.73 10.89 8.90
CA CYS A 167 16.84 11.49 8.16
C CYS A 167 17.58 10.39 7.37
N VAL A 168 17.17 10.18 6.12
CA VAL A 168 17.65 9.08 5.27
C VAL A 168 18.10 9.62 3.93
N LEU A 169 19.22 9.11 3.45
CA LEU A 169 19.62 9.21 2.05
C LEU A 169 19.13 7.96 1.31
N LEU A 170 18.49 8.14 0.15
CA LEU A 170 18.05 7.03 -0.69
C LEU A 170 18.99 6.91 -1.89
N GLN A 171 19.87 5.90 -1.88
CA GLN A 171 20.85 5.69 -2.93
C GLN A 171 20.35 4.68 -3.97
N SER A 172 20.38 5.02 -5.26
CA SER A 172 20.19 4.04 -6.33
C SER A 172 21.32 3.00 -6.31
N VAL A 173 20.94 1.71 -6.29
CA VAL A 173 21.92 0.60 -6.31
C VAL A 173 22.69 0.58 -7.64
N CYS A 174 21.96 0.71 -8.77
CA CYS A 174 22.55 0.66 -10.11
C CYS A 174 23.46 1.87 -10.39
N TYR A 175 22.98 3.09 -10.14
CA TYR A 175 23.68 4.31 -10.58
C TYR A 175 24.51 5.00 -9.50
N ARG A 176 24.44 4.51 -8.25
CA ARG A 176 25.14 5.03 -7.07
C ARG A 176 24.84 6.49 -6.71
N GLY A 177 23.88 7.12 -7.40
CA GLY A 177 23.38 8.45 -7.08
C GLY A 177 22.31 8.43 -5.99
N TYR A 178 22.03 9.59 -5.41
CA TYR A 178 21.07 9.79 -4.33
C TYR A 178 19.87 10.57 -4.82
N ILE A 179 18.68 10.18 -4.36
CA ILE A 179 17.46 10.93 -4.63
C ILE A 179 17.54 12.27 -3.91
N PHE A 180 17.31 13.36 -4.64
CA PHE A 180 17.22 14.71 -4.08
C PHE A 180 16.00 15.46 -4.60
N ALA A 181 15.53 16.39 -3.78
CA ALA A 181 14.43 17.27 -4.11
C ALA A 181 14.92 18.47 -4.91
N GLU A 182 14.59 18.53 -6.21
CA GLU A 182 14.92 19.68 -7.02
C GLU A 182 13.82 20.74 -6.91
N GLN A 183 14.23 21.94 -6.49
CA GLN A 183 13.38 23.13 -6.49
C GLN A 183 13.76 24.05 -7.65
N TYR A 184 12.82 24.27 -8.57
CA TYR A 184 12.97 25.34 -9.55
C TYR A 184 12.51 26.66 -8.93
N ASN A 185 13.45 27.59 -8.71
CA ASN A 185 13.11 28.98 -8.37
C ASN A 185 12.31 29.60 -9.53
N GLY A 186 10.97 29.54 -9.43
CA GLY A 186 10.04 30.14 -10.40
C GLY A 186 9.18 29.16 -11.21
N GLY A 187 9.22 27.85 -10.94
CA GLY A 187 8.41 26.83 -11.65
C GLY A 187 7.26 26.26 -10.82
N TYR A 188 6.15 25.90 -11.49
CA TYR A 188 4.98 25.24 -10.87
C TYR A 188 5.18 23.74 -10.55
N ARG A 189 6.32 23.13 -10.91
CA ARG A 189 6.55 21.69 -10.74
C ARG A 189 7.93 21.42 -10.14
N ASN A 190 7.94 20.78 -8.97
CA ASN A 190 9.13 20.29 -8.30
C ASN A 190 9.28 18.79 -8.58
N PHE A 191 10.51 18.34 -8.79
CA PHE A 191 10.81 16.98 -9.20
C PHE A 191 11.72 16.29 -8.19
N ALA A 192 11.63 14.97 -8.13
CA ALA A 192 12.67 14.17 -7.50
C ALA A 192 13.64 13.72 -8.60
N LEU A 193 14.91 14.05 -8.43
CA LEU A 193 15.99 13.67 -9.35
C LEU A 193 17.07 12.90 -8.60
N MET A 194 18.10 12.47 -9.32
CA MET A 194 19.29 11.85 -8.76
C MET A 194 20.51 12.77 -8.88
N THR A 195 21.36 12.72 -7.87
CA THR A 195 22.67 13.39 -7.88
C THR A 195 23.75 12.45 -7.40
N ARG A 196 24.95 12.55 -7.98
CA ARG A 196 26.16 11.91 -7.43
C ARG A 196 26.98 12.88 -6.58
N ASP A 197 26.69 14.17 -6.67
CA ASP A 197 27.36 15.23 -5.92
C ASP A 197 26.56 15.55 -4.66
N LEU A 198 26.80 14.75 -3.61
CA LEU A 198 26.24 15.03 -2.29
C LEU A 198 26.85 16.27 -1.65
N GLN A 199 28.04 16.74 -2.03
CA GLN A 199 28.62 17.94 -1.40
C GLN A 199 27.76 19.17 -1.69
N ARG A 200 27.22 19.25 -2.90
CA ARG A 200 26.36 20.35 -3.33
C ARG A 200 24.89 20.19 -2.94
N CYS A 201 24.39 18.95 -2.91
CA CYS A 201 22.96 18.66 -2.76
C CYS A 201 22.62 17.86 -1.50
N TYR A 202 23.51 17.85 -0.49
CA TYR A 202 23.34 17.01 0.71
C TYR A 202 21.99 17.24 1.37
N ARG A 203 21.63 18.51 1.61
CA ARG A 203 20.42 18.89 2.35
C ARG A 203 19.17 18.50 1.59
N GLU A 204 19.15 18.72 0.28
CA GLU A 204 18.05 18.38 -0.63
C GLU A 204 17.90 16.86 -0.82
N SER A 205 18.95 16.09 -0.53
CA SER A 205 18.97 14.63 -0.61
C SER A 205 18.45 13.93 0.65
N LEU A 206 18.20 14.66 1.74
CA LEU A 206 17.69 14.11 2.99
C LEU A 206 16.17 13.94 2.95
N TRP A 207 15.71 12.74 3.33
CA TRP A 207 14.31 12.36 3.39
C TRP A 207 13.92 11.89 4.80
N SER A 208 12.68 12.18 5.17
CA SER A 208 12.00 11.61 6.34
C SER A 208 10.95 10.63 5.84
N ILE A 209 11.00 9.39 6.31
CA ILE A 209 10.07 8.32 5.91
C ILE A 209 9.21 7.98 7.12
N SER A 210 7.91 8.26 7.01
CA SER A 210 6.92 8.00 8.07
C SER A 210 5.87 6.98 7.61
N SER A 211 5.41 6.15 8.54
CA SER A 211 4.29 5.25 8.29
C SER A 211 2.97 6.02 8.36
N VAL A 212 2.08 5.73 7.41
CA VAL A 212 0.78 6.36 7.24
C VAL A 212 -0.24 5.31 6.82
N ASN A 213 -1.52 5.59 7.05
CA ASN A 213 -2.58 4.71 6.57
C ASN A 213 -2.83 4.91 5.07
N CYS A 214 -3.04 3.78 4.41
CA CYS A 214 -3.78 3.63 3.17
C CYS A 214 -5.00 2.70 3.44
#